data_AF-A8F672-F1
#
_entry.id   AF-A8F672-F1
#
_cell.length_a   1.000
_cell.length_b   1.000
_cell.length_c   1.000
_cell.angle_alpha   90.00
_cell.angle_beta   90.00
_cell.angle_gamma   90.00
#
_symmetry.space_group_name_H-M   'P 1'
#
loop_
_entity.id
_entity.type
_entity.pdbx_description
1 polymer ?
#
loop_
_entity_poly.entity_id
_entity_poly.type
_entity_poly.pdbx_seq_one_letter_code
_entity_poly.pdbx_strand_id
1 'polypeptide(L)'
;MYAVDFALRETGIQLYYCQPEQNKMAQVELEESYSQLVNDRVRLSNFDALEKINNQVRRLSWPFDQREIELKNLPLVDSKYYFAWLSDWSEYDFVSKVEVKITLSGAGNIANFVYYPLYNPDATIAERVSEKDIALVLKDESGLSMLGKNNVSVSLYKVMGELDRMEAVTGESDENGVVNFGKRQVGRYYYMLYADGRPADRYDQLCYTARGWIEVGLDSATPTEMIAFTKSKSAELFRAFGLLRELRELEIYNDRIGTFVENAGEWLENLRKNGLIPVELEAVKRFNTALAAIVNCSGYACTVQTRASDDALKVVEKINGMIRKAEEIVEKLESAKQIIMTIVNTFIDIITGNWSGAASNLTIQELVDRLVNYVKNDLLDDIMETVEQKLAEVIRDPEKIIDYFQSYVKDWVKQKLSPDQIRDNVYNFVEEELVYEKFTSHMEQQIEKVLFETQKLVEENIGKHWDIDERSSLIRESFYQMRNDLMSDLFDVSYKALSEKDSIDDWESCLSTLRELIPLIVEFIELFEIRYPELSSIKAGLETLYEALDTIGTLTKTYELALKVDYLNPLSERIQQISEMVFQFK
;
A
#
# COMPACT_ATOMS: atom_id res chain seq x y z
N MET A 1 4.83 0.43 -3.74
CA MET A 1 6.16 0.78 -4.35
C MET A 1 6.15 0.67 -5.87
N TYR A 2 5.26 -0.15 -6.45
CA TYR A 2 5.24 -0.45 -7.87
C TYR A 2 4.79 0.69 -8.77
N ALA A 3 3.93 1.58 -8.29
CA ALA A 3 3.52 2.76 -9.06
C ALA A 3 4.71 3.65 -9.44
N VAL A 4 5.67 3.84 -8.53
CA VAL A 4 6.89 4.63 -8.78
C VAL A 4 7.84 3.88 -9.71
N ASP A 5 8.04 2.58 -9.49
CA ASP A 5 8.83 1.72 -10.38
C ASP A 5 8.30 1.75 -11.82
N PHE A 6 6.99 1.58 -12.00
CA PHE A 6 6.33 1.62 -13.29
C PHE A 6 6.44 3.00 -13.93
N ALA A 7 6.19 4.08 -13.16
CA ALA A 7 6.33 5.44 -13.64
C ALA A 7 7.74 5.73 -14.16
N LEU A 8 8.79 5.37 -13.40
CA LEU A 8 10.17 5.60 -13.78
C LEU A 8 10.57 4.82 -15.03
N ARG A 9 10.16 3.54 -15.13
CA ARG A 9 10.44 2.69 -16.30
C ARG A 9 9.76 3.19 -17.57
N GLU A 10 8.46 3.49 -17.48
CA GLU A 10 7.66 3.87 -18.66
C GLU A 10 7.94 5.29 -19.14
N THR A 11 8.24 6.23 -18.23
CA THR A 11 8.61 7.61 -18.62
C THR A 11 10.06 7.74 -19.03
N GLY A 12 10.88 6.72 -18.76
CA GLY A 12 12.32 6.78 -18.96
C GLY A 12 13.00 7.84 -18.09
N ILE A 13 12.38 8.27 -16.98
CA ILE A 13 13.00 9.18 -16.01
C ILE A 13 14.24 8.51 -15.44
N GLN A 14 15.35 9.22 -15.50
CA GLN A 14 16.67 8.75 -15.10
C GLN A 14 17.23 9.67 -14.04
N LEU A 15 17.91 9.08 -13.06
CA LEU A 15 18.64 9.84 -12.06
C LEU A 15 20.10 9.89 -12.48
N TYR A 16 20.64 11.11 -12.51
CA TYR A 16 22.02 11.38 -12.81
C TYR A 16 22.70 11.96 -11.58
N TYR A 17 23.94 11.54 -11.36
CA TYR A 17 24.82 12.07 -10.34
C TYR A 17 26.07 12.63 -11.00
N CYS A 18 26.47 13.84 -10.59
CA CYS A 18 27.73 14.45 -10.99
C CYS A 18 28.26 15.30 -9.83
N GLN A 19 29.53 15.13 -9.49
CA GLN A 19 30.22 15.98 -8.53
C GLN A 19 31.56 16.44 -9.10
N PRO A 20 31.55 17.52 -9.89
CA PRO A 20 32.74 17.96 -10.61
C PRO A 20 33.70 18.77 -9.75
N GLU A 21 34.98 18.76 -10.13
CA GLU A 21 36.01 19.64 -9.56
C GLU A 21 35.78 21.09 -10.00
N GLN A 22 36.16 22.07 -9.16
CA GLN A 22 35.89 23.50 -9.39
C GLN A 22 36.32 24.00 -10.78
N ASN A 23 37.50 23.59 -11.25
CA ASN A 23 38.05 23.99 -12.54
C ASN A 23 37.35 23.34 -13.76
N LYS A 24 36.53 22.32 -13.54
CA LYS A 24 35.74 21.62 -14.57
C LYS A 24 34.25 21.96 -14.51
N MET A 25 33.81 22.68 -13.49
CA MET A 25 32.40 23.02 -13.25
C MET A 25 31.72 23.68 -14.47
N ALA A 26 32.42 24.52 -15.22
CA ALA A 26 31.87 25.17 -16.42
C ALA A 26 31.65 24.23 -17.62
N GLN A 27 32.33 23.07 -17.67
CA GLN A 27 32.22 22.10 -18.78
C GLN A 27 31.11 21.07 -18.58
N VAL A 28 30.50 21.08 -17.40
CA VAL A 28 29.65 20.00 -16.87
C VAL A 28 28.37 20.58 -16.27
N GLU A 29 28.19 21.89 -16.42
CA GLU A 29 27.05 22.62 -15.93
C GLU A 29 25.88 22.41 -16.89
N LEU A 30 24.72 22.10 -16.32
CA LEU A 30 23.48 22.26 -17.06
C LEU A 30 23.31 23.76 -17.35
N GLU A 31 23.06 24.12 -18.61
CA GLU A 31 22.61 25.48 -18.87
C GLU A 31 21.28 25.69 -18.13
N GLU A 32 21.22 26.68 -17.24
CA GLU A 32 20.01 27.01 -16.50
C GLU A 32 18.93 27.50 -17.47
N SER A 33 18.07 26.59 -17.91
CA SER A 33 17.03 26.91 -18.88
C SER A 33 15.79 26.04 -18.68
N TYR A 34 14.66 26.73 -18.68
CA TYR A 34 13.41 26.27 -18.05
C TYR A 34 12.57 25.31 -18.92
N SER A 35 12.77 25.28 -20.25
CA SER A 35 11.99 24.45 -21.17
C SER A 35 12.68 24.26 -22.53
N GLN A 36 12.72 23.02 -23.03
CA GLN A 36 13.19 22.68 -24.39
C GLN A 36 12.33 23.29 -25.51
N LEU A 37 11.10 23.74 -25.21
CA LEU A 37 10.21 24.40 -26.18
C LEU A 37 10.52 25.89 -26.36
N VAL A 38 11.31 26.46 -25.45
CA VAL A 38 11.65 27.89 -25.39
C VAL A 38 13.11 28.11 -25.73
N ASN A 39 14.00 27.27 -25.19
CA ASN A 39 15.42 27.31 -25.47
C ASN A 39 15.89 25.97 -26.05
N ASP A 40 16.24 25.95 -27.34
CA ASP A 40 16.75 24.76 -28.04
C ASP A 40 18.07 24.25 -27.44
N ARG A 41 18.84 25.11 -26.74
CA ARG A 41 20.09 24.71 -26.09
C ARG A 41 19.85 23.73 -24.94
N VAL A 42 18.68 23.75 -24.28
CA VAL A 42 18.30 22.75 -23.26
C VAL A 42 18.26 21.34 -23.84
N ARG A 43 17.91 21.18 -25.12
CA ARG A 43 17.95 19.89 -25.80
C ARG A 43 19.40 19.40 -26.00
N LEU A 44 20.34 20.34 -26.09
CA LEU A 44 21.75 20.09 -26.39
C LEU A 44 22.62 19.99 -25.12
N SER A 45 22.11 20.43 -23.96
CA SER A 45 22.83 20.48 -22.67
C SER A 45 22.15 19.71 -21.54
N ASN A 46 21.26 18.74 -21.84
CA ASN A 46 20.62 17.90 -20.80
C ASN A 46 21.59 16.84 -20.23
N PHE A 47 21.18 16.15 -19.16
CA PHE A 47 22.03 15.14 -18.52
C PHE A 47 22.46 13.99 -19.45
N ASP A 48 21.62 13.59 -20.42
CA ASP A 48 22.00 12.58 -21.42
C ASP A 48 23.12 13.07 -22.35
N ALA A 49 23.16 14.37 -22.66
CA ALA A 49 24.24 14.99 -23.41
C ALA A 49 25.48 15.16 -22.53
N LEU A 50 25.32 15.56 -21.27
CA LEU A 50 26.40 15.72 -20.31
C LEU A 50 27.11 14.40 -20.02
N GLU A 51 26.39 13.27 -19.90
CA GLU A 51 26.99 11.93 -19.73
C GLU A 51 27.95 11.58 -20.88
N LYS A 52 27.61 11.95 -22.12
CA LYS A 52 28.42 11.65 -23.31
C LYS A 52 29.72 12.46 -23.37
N ILE A 53 29.74 13.66 -22.80
CA ILE A 53 30.86 14.59 -22.89
C ILE A 53 31.66 14.69 -21.58
N ASN A 54 31.11 14.22 -20.47
CA ASN A 54 31.75 14.24 -19.15
C ASN A 54 31.63 12.89 -18.43
N ASN A 55 32.76 12.22 -18.26
CA ASN A 55 32.86 10.93 -17.56
C ASN A 55 32.60 10.98 -16.04
N GLN A 56 32.40 12.17 -15.45
CA GLN A 56 32.02 12.35 -14.06
C GLN A 56 30.50 12.36 -13.84
N VAL A 57 29.72 12.53 -14.91
CA VAL A 57 28.27 12.35 -14.88
C VAL A 57 28.00 10.86 -15.00
N ARG A 58 27.37 10.28 -13.98
CA ARG A 58 26.96 8.88 -13.96
C ARG A 58 25.45 8.79 -13.88
N ARG A 59 24.86 8.03 -14.80
CA ARG A 59 23.50 7.54 -14.65
C ARG A 59 23.48 6.49 -13.54
N LEU A 60 22.58 6.67 -12.57
CA LEU A 60 22.39 5.71 -11.49
C LEU A 60 21.43 4.60 -11.92
N SER A 61 21.70 3.38 -11.44
CA SER A 61 20.81 2.23 -11.63
C SER A 61 19.47 2.46 -10.92
N TRP A 62 18.43 1.78 -11.41
CA TRP A 62 17.17 1.63 -10.69
C TRP A 62 16.94 0.16 -10.29
N PRO A 63 16.52 -0.15 -9.04
CA PRO A 63 16.29 0.76 -7.92
C PRO A 63 17.57 1.48 -7.47
N PHE A 64 17.43 2.73 -6.99
CA PHE A 64 18.59 3.57 -6.69
C PHE A 64 19.49 2.94 -5.62
N ASP A 65 20.76 2.79 -5.95
CA ASP A 65 21.79 2.33 -5.02
C ASP A 65 22.69 3.49 -4.62
N GLN A 66 22.60 3.91 -3.36
CA GLN A 66 23.43 4.98 -2.80
C GLN A 66 24.94 4.70 -2.94
N ARG A 67 25.36 3.42 -3.06
CA ARG A 67 26.76 3.04 -3.23
C ARG A 67 27.34 3.48 -4.58
N GLU A 68 26.49 3.79 -5.55
CA GLU A 68 26.91 4.33 -6.85
C GLU A 68 27.30 5.81 -6.79
N ILE A 69 27.00 6.50 -5.68
CA ILE A 69 27.29 7.91 -5.45
C ILE A 69 28.61 8.05 -4.67
N GLU A 70 29.68 8.41 -5.38
CA GLU A 70 31.02 8.65 -4.81
C GLU A 70 31.19 10.11 -4.36
N LEU A 71 30.81 10.43 -3.12
CA LEU A 71 30.97 11.79 -2.58
C LEU A 71 32.44 12.10 -2.24
N LYS A 72 33.04 13.01 -3.00
CA LYS A 72 34.32 13.65 -2.68
C LYS A 72 34.09 14.81 -1.71
N ASN A 73 35.01 14.98 -0.75
CA ASN A 73 35.04 16.13 0.14
C ASN A 73 35.61 17.36 -0.60
N LEU A 74 34.81 17.93 -1.50
CA LEU A 74 35.15 19.14 -2.24
C LEU A 74 34.69 20.37 -1.44
N PRO A 75 35.46 21.47 -1.46
CA PRO A 75 35.01 22.72 -0.87
C PRO A 75 33.70 23.14 -1.54
N LEU A 76 32.75 23.62 -0.73
CA LEU A 76 31.52 24.21 -1.24
C LEU A 76 31.92 25.50 -1.99
N VAL A 77 31.87 25.46 -3.32
CA VAL A 77 32.19 26.62 -4.16
C VAL A 77 30.90 27.39 -4.35
N ASP A 78 30.85 28.61 -3.82
CA ASP A 78 29.65 29.43 -3.79
C ASP A 78 29.09 29.75 -5.19
N SER A 79 27.78 29.53 -5.30
CA SER A 79 26.74 30.39 -5.87
C SER A 79 27.07 31.24 -7.10
N LYS A 80 26.39 30.93 -8.22
CA LYS A 80 26.22 31.88 -9.32
C LYS A 80 25.21 32.96 -8.95
N TYR A 81 25.59 34.22 -9.13
CA TYR A 81 24.68 35.35 -8.95
C TYR A 81 24.22 35.83 -10.32
N TYR A 82 22.91 35.69 -10.57
CA TYR A 82 22.29 36.26 -11.75
C TYR A 82 21.76 37.65 -11.42
N PHE A 83 22.22 38.64 -12.18
CA PHE A 83 21.63 39.96 -12.14
C PHE A 83 20.59 40.06 -13.27
N ALA A 84 19.32 40.08 -12.89
CA ALA A 84 18.22 40.46 -13.77
C ALA A 84 17.62 41.75 -13.21
N TRP A 85 17.31 42.68 -14.10
CA TRP A 85 16.61 43.90 -13.73
C TRP A 85 15.57 44.21 -14.79
N LEU A 86 14.44 44.74 -14.35
CA LEU A 86 13.42 45.31 -15.22
C LEU A 86 13.55 46.83 -15.13
N SER A 87 13.58 47.49 -16.27
CA SER A 87 13.53 48.95 -16.35
C SER A 87 12.29 49.32 -17.15
N ASP A 88 11.47 50.22 -16.59
CA ASP A 88 10.39 50.83 -17.33
C ASP A 88 10.97 51.90 -18.26
N TRP A 89 10.97 51.61 -19.56
CA TRP A 89 11.46 52.52 -20.58
C TRP A 89 10.35 53.32 -21.25
N SER A 90 9.09 53.19 -20.78
CA SER A 90 7.94 53.90 -21.36
C SER A 90 8.09 55.43 -21.27
N GLU A 91 8.82 55.93 -20.27
CA GLU A 91 9.13 57.36 -20.15
C GLU A 91 10.02 57.89 -21.29
N TYR A 92 10.64 57.03 -22.09
CA TYR A 92 11.51 57.40 -23.22
C TYR A 92 10.80 57.23 -24.57
N ASP A 93 9.47 57.27 -24.60
CA ASP A 93 8.62 57.22 -25.81
C ASP A 93 8.86 58.36 -26.81
N PHE A 94 9.75 59.31 -26.49
CA PHE A 94 10.11 60.43 -27.35
C PHE A 94 11.50 60.30 -28.00
N VAL A 95 12.29 59.27 -27.65
CA VAL A 95 13.61 59.03 -28.27
C VAL A 95 13.58 57.86 -29.23
N SER A 96 14.37 57.93 -30.29
CA SER A 96 14.47 56.84 -31.28
C SER A 96 15.37 55.70 -30.84
N LYS A 97 16.27 55.92 -29.87
CA LYS A 97 17.28 54.96 -29.44
C LYS A 97 17.71 55.21 -28.00
N VAL A 98 17.76 54.15 -27.20
CA VAL A 98 18.34 54.11 -25.86
C VAL A 98 19.49 53.10 -25.89
N GLU A 99 20.69 53.54 -25.56
CA GLU A 99 21.86 52.64 -25.43
C GLU A 99 22.15 52.42 -23.95
N VAL A 100 22.10 51.15 -23.54
CA VAL A 100 22.37 50.76 -22.15
C VAL A 100 23.71 50.05 -22.11
N LYS A 101 24.59 50.56 -21.23
CA LYS A 101 25.91 50.00 -20.95
C LYS A 101 25.97 49.54 -19.51
N ILE A 102 26.23 48.24 -19.32
CA ILE A 102 26.37 47.61 -18.01
C ILE A 102 27.86 47.36 -17.78
N THR A 103 28.38 47.83 -16.65
CA THR A 103 29.77 47.61 -16.26
C THR A 103 29.80 46.92 -14.90
N LEU A 104 30.44 45.75 -14.84
CA LEU A 104 30.67 45.06 -13.57
C LEU A 104 31.97 45.57 -12.94
N SER A 105 31.83 46.29 -11.83
CA SER A 105 32.95 46.83 -11.06
C SER A 105 33.89 45.71 -10.64
N GLY A 106 35.18 45.80 -11.00
CA GLY A 106 36.21 44.84 -10.58
C GLY A 106 36.45 43.65 -11.53
N ALA A 107 35.57 43.39 -12.50
CA ALA A 107 35.74 42.29 -13.46
C ALA A 107 36.19 42.76 -14.86
N GLY A 108 36.11 44.05 -15.16
CA GLY A 108 36.46 44.62 -16.48
C GLY A 108 35.50 44.26 -17.61
N ASN A 109 34.47 43.44 -17.34
CA ASN A 109 33.47 43.03 -18.31
C ASN A 109 32.44 44.13 -18.54
N ILE A 110 32.12 44.36 -19.82
CA ILE A 110 31.14 45.34 -20.28
C ILE A 110 30.13 44.60 -21.16
N ALA A 111 28.84 44.78 -20.88
CA ALA A 111 27.76 44.38 -21.77
C ALA A 111 27.03 45.64 -22.25
N ASN A 112 26.63 45.68 -23.52
CA ASN A 112 25.85 46.79 -24.07
C ASN A 112 24.64 46.22 -24.81
N PHE A 113 23.51 46.89 -24.71
CA PHE A 113 22.38 46.66 -25.62
C PHE A 113 21.74 47.98 -26.03
N VAL A 114 20.96 47.90 -27.10
CA VAL A 114 20.24 49.04 -27.66
C VAL A 114 18.75 48.72 -27.67
N TYR A 115 17.95 49.62 -27.14
CA TYR A 115 16.50 49.59 -27.20
C TYR A 115 15.99 50.73 -28.10
N TYR A 116 14.96 50.47 -28.89
CA TYR A 116 14.39 51.42 -29.84
C TYR A 116 12.93 51.69 -29.45
N PRO A 117 12.62 52.78 -28.73
CA PRO A 117 11.26 53.03 -28.22
C PRO A 117 10.27 53.37 -29.34
N LEU A 118 10.70 54.17 -30.32
CA LEU A 118 9.84 54.69 -31.38
C LEU A 118 9.84 53.83 -32.65
N TYR A 119 11.03 53.60 -33.21
CA TYR A 119 11.20 52.96 -34.50
C TYR A 119 12.33 51.95 -34.47
N ASN A 120 12.05 50.75 -34.95
CA ASN A 120 13.07 49.74 -35.20
C ASN A 120 14.09 50.25 -36.23
N PRO A 121 15.27 49.62 -36.34
CA PRO A 121 16.30 50.00 -37.33
C PRO A 121 15.82 49.99 -38.79
N ASP A 122 14.75 49.27 -39.09
CA ASP A 122 14.10 49.19 -40.41
C ASP A 122 12.99 50.25 -40.62
N ALA A 123 12.90 51.24 -39.72
CA ALA A 123 11.90 52.30 -39.69
C ALA A 123 10.45 51.87 -39.42
N THR A 124 10.21 50.62 -39.01
CA THR A 124 8.90 50.19 -38.51
C THR A 124 8.66 50.69 -37.09
N ILE A 125 7.40 50.94 -36.70
CA ILE A 125 7.05 51.34 -35.33
C ILE A 125 7.43 50.21 -34.36
N ALA A 126 8.29 50.50 -33.38
CA ALA A 126 8.86 49.49 -32.49
C ALA A 126 7.84 48.92 -31.50
N GLU A 127 6.96 49.76 -30.97
CA GLU A 127 5.91 49.37 -30.01
C GLU A 127 4.53 49.36 -30.65
N ARG A 128 4.41 48.72 -31.80
CA ARG A 128 3.12 48.61 -32.47
C ARG A 128 2.19 47.70 -31.67
N VAL A 129 1.00 48.19 -31.35
CA VAL A 129 -0.05 47.46 -30.64
C VAL A 129 -1.11 46.97 -31.63
N SER A 130 -1.74 45.83 -31.34
CA SER A 130 -2.85 45.30 -32.11
C SER A 130 -4.00 46.31 -32.22
N GLU A 131 -4.66 46.33 -33.38
CA GLU A 131 -5.79 47.22 -33.66
C GLU A 131 -7.06 46.70 -32.98
N LYS A 132 -7.15 45.37 -32.80
CA LYS A 132 -8.24 44.65 -32.14
C LYS A 132 -7.77 43.97 -30.86
N ASP A 133 -8.75 43.66 -30.01
CA ASP A 133 -8.53 42.83 -28.83
C ASP A 133 -8.15 41.41 -29.23
N ILE A 134 -7.14 40.87 -28.56
CA ILE A 134 -6.66 39.52 -28.77
C ILE A 134 -7.46 38.57 -27.87
N ALA A 135 -8.49 37.99 -28.45
CA ALA A 135 -9.30 36.96 -27.82
C ALA A 135 -8.99 35.58 -28.44
N LEU A 136 -8.81 34.59 -27.57
CA LEU A 136 -8.55 33.20 -27.96
C LEU A 136 -9.63 32.29 -27.41
N VAL A 137 -10.09 31.36 -28.24
CA VAL A 137 -11.06 30.35 -27.83
C VAL A 137 -10.34 29.17 -27.21
N LEU A 138 -10.78 28.76 -26.03
CA LEU A 138 -10.33 27.59 -25.31
C LEU A 138 -11.29 26.43 -25.51
N LYS A 139 -10.71 25.29 -25.85
CA LYS A 139 -11.41 24.01 -25.86
C LYS A 139 -10.65 23.03 -25.00
N ASP A 140 -11.34 22.07 -24.42
CA ASP A 140 -10.68 20.89 -23.89
C ASP A 140 -10.18 19.99 -25.03
N GLU A 141 -9.46 18.94 -24.67
CA GLU A 141 -8.93 17.97 -25.63
C GLU A 141 -9.99 17.09 -26.32
N SER A 142 -11.24 17.12 -25.86
CA SER A 142 -12.39 16.52 -26.55
C SER A 142 -13.02 17.47 -27.58
N GLY A 143 -12.53 18.72 -27.65
CA GLY A 143 -13.01 19.77 -28.54
C GLY A 143 -14.22 20.55 -28.01
N LEU A 144 -14.60 20.34 -26.74
CA LEU A 144 -15.69 21.07 -26.10
C LEU A 144 -15.20 22.41 -25.58
N SER A 145 -16.00 23.46 -25.78
CA SER A 145 -15.74 24.76 -25.16
C SER A 145 -15.98 24.68 -23.65
N MET A 146 -15.16 25.42 -22.90
CA MET A 146 -15.40 25.62 -21.47
C MET A 146 -16.65 26.48 -21.26
N LEU A 147 -17.42 26.23 -20.20
CA LEU A 147 -18.61 26.99 -19.84
C LEU A 147 -18.36 27.71 -18.51
N GLY A 148 -19.07 28.81 -18.24
CA GLY A 148 -18.92 29.53 -16.98
C GLY A 148 -17.74 30.50 -16.99
N LYS A 149 -17.00 30.61 -15.89
CA LYS A 149 -15.88 31.55 -15.75
C LYS A 149 -14.81 30.94 -14.84
N ASN A 150 -13.58 31.41 -14.99
CA ASN A 150 -12.45 31.00 -14.14
C ASN A 150 -12.20 29.48 -14.18
N ASN A 151 -12.34 28.84 -15.34
CA ASN A 151 -11.93 27.44 -15.49
C ASN A 151 -10.41 27.33 -15.56
N VAL A 152 -9.78 28.29 -16.25
CA VAL A 152 -8.33 28.35 -16.44
C VAL A 152 -7.81 29.78 -16.36
N SER A 153 -6.57 29.94 -15.92
CA SER A 153 -5.81 31.16 -16.12
C SER A 153 -4.73 30.93 -17.18
N VAL A 154 -4.63 31.85 -18.14
CA VAL A 154 -3.59 31.84 -19.17
C VAL A 154 -2.67 33.04 -18.96
N SER A 155 -1.38 32.78 -18.84
CA SER A 155 -0.35 33.81 -18.72
C SER A 155 0.49 33.87 -20.00
N LEU A 156 0.71 35.08 -20.51
CA LEU A 156 1.60 35.35 -21.63
C LEU A 156 2.97 35.80 -21.12
N TYR A 157 4.01 35.21 -21.69
CA TYR A 157 5.39 35.48 -21.38
C TYR A 157 6.12 35.98 -22.62
N LYS A 158 6.98 36.98 -22.42
CA LYS A 158 7.99 37.33 -23.42
C LYS A 158 9.28 36.61 -23.11
N VAL A 159 9.94 36.16 -24.17
CA VAL A 159 11.26 35.55 -24.10
C VAL A 159 12.31 36.65 -24.23
N MET A 160 13.27 36.66 -23.31
CA MET A 160 14.23 37.74 -23.11
C MET A 160 15.66 37.23 -22.99
N GLY A 161 16.57 38.01 -23.58
CA GLY A 161 18.02 37.78 -23.52
C GLY A 161 18.48 36.53 -24.26
N GLU A 162 19.79 36.32 -24.27
CA GLU A 162 20.45 35.21 -24.99
C GLU A 162 20.26 33.83 -24.34
N LEU A 163 19.61 33.79 -23.17
CA LEU A 163 19.26 32.57 -22.43
C LEU A 163 17.77 32.25 -22.51
N ASP A 164 17.02 32.99 -23.32
CA ASP A 164 15.59 32.79 -23.54
C ASP A 164 14.77 32.73 -22.23
N ARG A 165 15.06 33.64 -21.30
CA ARG A 165 14.34 33.75 -20.02
C ARG A 165 12.93 34.28 -20.25
N MET A 166 11.97 33.82 -19.46
CA MET A 166 10.58 34.25 -19.57
C MET A 166 10.23 35.27 -18.49
N GLU A 167 9.61 36.38 -18.88
CA GLU A 167 8.96 37.31 -17.97
C GLU A 167 7.46 37.36 -18.24
N ALA A 168 6.68 37.25 -17.17
CA ALA A 168 5.23 37.32 -17.25
C ALA A 168 4.82 38.75 -17.62
N VAL A 169 4.10 38.89 -18.73
CA VAL A 169 3.63 40.20 -19.21
C VAL A 169 2.21 40.46 -18.72
N THR A 170 1.36 39.42 -18.74
CA THR A 170 -0.06 39.50 -18.38
C THR A 170 -0.60 38.11 -18.07
N GLY A 171 -1.69 38.04 -17.32
CA GLY A 171 -2.46 36.83 -17.12
C GLY A 171 -3.95 37.16 -17.07
N GLU A 172 -4.75 36.35 -17.74
CA GLU A 172 -6.20 36.51 -17.85
C GLU A 172 -6.87 35.16 -17.62
N SER A 173 -8.06 35.17 -17.02
CA SER A 173 -8.89 33.99 -16.83
C SER A 173 -9.96 33.90 -17.91
N ASP A 174 -10.46 32.71 -18.18
CA ASP A 174 -11.49 32.53 -19.20
C ASP A 174 -12.90 32.92 -18.72
N GLU A 175 -13.72 33.36 -19.67
CA GLU A 175 -15.18 33.44 -19.54
C GLU A 175 -15.82 32.73 -20.74
N ASN A 176 -16.58 31.68 -20.46
CA ASN A 176 -17.20 30.76 -21.43
C ASN A 176 -16.20 30.25 -22.49
N GLY A 177 -15.00 29.87 -22.04
CA GLY A 177 -13.95 29.38 -22.92
C GLY A 177 -13.37 30.45 -23.83
N VAL A 178 -13.48 31.74 -23.49
CA VAL A 178 -12.79 32.83 -24.18
C VAL A 178 -11.85 33.53 -23.21
N VAL A 179 -10.57 33.62 -23.58
CA VAL A 179 -9.59 34.44 -22.86
C VAL A 179 -9.33 35.68 -23.68
N ASN A 180 -9.65 36.85 -23.13
CA ASN A 180 -9.44 38.13 -23.78
C ASN A 180 -8.25 38.86 -23.16
N PHE A 181 -7.14 38.94 -23.90
CA PHE A 181 -5.97 39.71 -23.50
C PHE A 181 -6.07 41.18 -23.87
N GLY A 182 -7.19 41.65 -24.43
CA GLY A 182 -7.33 43.01 -24.94
C GLY A 182 -6.27 43.34 -25.99
N LYS A 183 -5.95 44.62 -26.15
CA LYS A 183 -4.88 45.05 -27.05
C LYS A 183 -3.51 44.67 -26.51
N ARG A 184 -2.64 44.14 -27.39
CA ARG A 184 -1.29 43.69 -27.04
C ARG A 184 -0.28 44.13 -28.08
N GLN A 185 0.97 44.31 -27.66
CA GLN A 185 2.07 44.61 -28.59
C GLN A 185 2.20 43.47 -29.60
N VAL A 186 2.41 43.82 -30.87
CA VAL A 186 2.67 42.85 -31.94
C VAL A 186 3.97 42.11 -31.65
N GLY A 187 3.93 40.79 -31.80
CA GLY A 187 5.08 39.93 -31.58
C GLY A 187 4.75 38.54 -31.08
N ARG A 188 5.80 37.78 -30.80
CA ARG A 188 5.72 36.39 -30.37
C ARG A 188 5.67 36.28 -28.85
N TYR A 189 4.70 35.53 -28.35
CA TYR A 189 4.49 35.27 -26.92
C TYR A 189 4.47 33.77 -26.65
N TYR A 190 5.11 33.36 -25.56
CA TYR A 190 4.95 32.00 -25.04
C TYR A 190 3.82 32.01 -24.02
N TYR A 191 2.83 31.14 -24.17
CA TYR A 191 1.73 31.05 -23.21
C TYR A 191 1.89 29.83 -22.31
N MET A 192 1.41 29.98 -21.08
CA MET A 192 1.20 28.88 -20.15
C MET A 192 -0.22 28.98 -19.59
N LEU A 193 -0.95 27.88 -19.73
CA LEU A 193 -2.29 27.69 -19.19
C LEU A 193 -2.23 26.80 -17.97
N TYR A 194 -2.95 27.22 -16.93
CA TYR A 194 -3.13 26.50 -15.68
C TYR A 194 -4.62 26.47 -15.32
N ALA A 195 -5.04 25.54 -14.47
CA ALA A 195 -6.30 25.69 -13.75
C ALA A 195 -6.32 27.02 -12.97
N ASP A 196 -7.48 27.67 -12.91
CA ASP A 196 -7.62 28.96 -12.23
C ASP A 196 -7.26 28.83 -10.74
N GLY A 197 -6.68 29.88 -10.15
CA GLY A 197 -6.14 29.83 -8.79
C GLY A 197 -4.87 28.97 -8.63
N ARG A 198 -4.40 28.30 -9.69
CA ARG A 198 -3.20 27.45 -9.73
C ARG A 198 -3.14 26.44 -8.56
N PRO A 199 -4.19 25.64 -8.34
CA PRO A 199 -4.21 24.67 -7.26
C PRO A 199 -3.03 23.71 -7.38
N ALA A 200 -2.51 23.31 -6.23
CA ALA A 200 -1.50 22.27 -6.16
C ALA A 200 -2.07 20.96 -6.76
N ASP A 201 -1.23 20.21 -7.45
CA ASP A 201 -1.61 18.90 -7.95
C ASP A 201 -1.81 17.94 -6.77
N ARG A 202 -3.03 17.41 -6.63
CA ARG A 202 -3.46 16.57 -5.52
C ARG A 202 -4.31 15.41 -6.03
N TYR A 203 -4.44 14.37 -5.21
CA TYR A 203 -5.19 13.18 -5.56
C TYR A 203 -6.69 13.47 -5.79
N ASP A 204 -7.24 14.51 -5.15
CA ASP A 204 -8.61 15.00 -5.27
C ASP A 204 -8.82 16.10 -6.32
N GLN A 205 -7.74 16.69 -6.85
CA GLN A 205 -7.82 17.85 -7.74
C GLN A 205 -7.73 17.44 -9.22
N LEU A 206 -8.67 17.92 -10.01
CA LEU A 206 -8.61 17.95 -11.48
C LEU A 206 -7.98 19.28 -11.91
N CYS A 207 -7.16 19.23 -12.96
CA CYS A 207 -6.46 20.40 -13.48
C CYS A 207 -6.32 20.33 -14.99
N TYR A 208 -6.29 21.51 -15.62
CA TYR A 208 -5.83 21.67 -16.98
C TYR A 208 -4.39 22.17 -17.04
N THR A 209 -3.74 21.88 -18.17
CA THR A 209 -2.47 22.47 -18.55
C THR A 209 -2.38 22.60 -20.07
N ALA A 210 -1.76 23.68 -20.53
CA ALA A 210 -1.31 23.80 -21.90
C ALA A 210 -0.15 24.77 -21.97
N ARG A 211 0.66 24.65 -23.01
CA ARG A 211 1.76 25.59 -23.27
C ARG A 211 2.07 25.60 -24.75
N GLY A 212 2.50 26.74 -25.25
CA GLY A 212 2.81 26.90 -26.67
C GLY A 212 3.14 28.32 -27.04
N TRP A 213 3.18 28.58 -28.33
CA TRP A 213 3.49 29.88 -28.89
C TRP A 213 2.25 30.51 -29.51
N ILE A 214 2.10 31.82 -29.32
CA ILE A 214 1.12 32.66 -30.00
C ILE A 214 1.86 33.80 -30.69
N GLU A 215 1.53 34.03 -31.95
CA GLU A 215 1.95 35.20 -32.72
C GLU A 215 0.82 36.23 -32.70
N VAL A 216 1.06 37.37 -32.05
CA VAL A 216 0.14 38.51 -32.05
C VAL A 216 0.45 39.38 -33.26
N GLY A 217 -0.44 39.40 -34.24
CA GLY A 217 -0.42 40.31 -35.37
C GLY A 217 -1.22 41.58 -35.12
N LEU A 218 -1.39 42.40 -36.16
CA LEU A 218 -2.13 43.67 -36.07
C LEU A 218 -3.63 43.45 -35.85
N ASP A 219 -4.21 42.50 -36.58
CA ASP A 219 -5.65 42.28 -36.59
C ASP A 219 -6.08 41.00 -35.87
N SER A 220 -5.15 40.09 -35.58
CA SER A 220 -5.44 38.75 -35.06
C SER A 220 -4.23 38.11 -34.40
N ALA A 221 -4.46 37.09 -33.59
CA ALA A 221 -3.44 36.18 -33.08
C ALA A 221 -3.50 34.80 -33.76
N THR A 222 -2.36 34.11 -33.85
CA THR A 222 -2.27 32.73 -34.35
C THR A 222 -1.54 31.85 -33.32
N PRO A 223 -2.11 30.71 -32.91
CA PRO A 223 -3.43 30.19 -33.28
C PRO A 223 -4.58 31.03 -32.68
N THR A 224 -5.78 30.93 -33.25
CA THR A 224 -7.00 31.56 -32.71
C THR A 224 -7.69 30.70 -31.64
N GLU A 225 -7.29 29.44 -31.54
CA GLU A 225 -7.81 28.47 -30.59
C GLU A 225 -6.65 27.83 -29.80
N MET A 226 -6.90 27.54 -28.53
CA MET A 226 -6.00 26.83 -27.63
C MET A 226 -6.69 25.59 -27.07
N ILE A 227 -5.95 24.49 -27.01
CA ILE A 227 -6.43 23.23 -26.41
C ILE A 227 -5.87 23.10 -25.01
N ALA A 228 -6.75 22.98 -24.03
CA ALA A 228 -6.44 22.67 -22.65
C ALA A 228 -6.39 21.15 -22.47
N PHE A 229 -5.23 20.63 -22.05
CA PHE A 229 -5.05 19.21 -21.79
C PHE A 229 -5.26 18.90 -20.33
N THR A 230 -5.91 17.78 -20.03
CA THR A 230 -6.01 17.30 -18.66
C THR A 230 -4.61 17.00 -18.09
N LYS A 231 -4.31 17.54 -16.92
CA LYS A 231 -2.99 17.43 -16.28
C LYS A 231 -2.84 16.10 -15.54
N SER A 232 -1.62 15.60 -15.38
CA SER A 232 -1.26 14.48 -14.49
C SER A 232 -1.84 13.10 -14.83
N LYS A 233 -2.33 12.92 -16.06
CA LYS A 233 -2.87 11.64 -16.58
C LYS A 233 -1.95 10.45 -16.33
N SER A 234 -0.68 10.57 -16.74
CA SER A 234 0.29 9.48 -16.65
C SER A 234 0.53 9.06 -15.21
N ALA A 235 0.62 10.02 -14.28
CA ALA A 235 0.87 9.73 -12.87
C ALA A 235 -0.30 8.93 -12.24
N GLU A 236 -1.54 9.30 -12.57
CA GLU A 236 -2.73 8.59 -12.07
C GLU A 236 -2.86 7.19 -12.71
N LEU A 237 -2.54 7.03 -14.00
CA LEU A 237 -2.49 5.71 -14.64
C LEU A 237 -1.42 4.80 -14.02
N PHE A 238 -0.21 5.32 -13.79
CA PHE A 238 0.87 4.54 -13.17
C PHE A 238 0.53 4.14 -11.74
N ARG A 239 -0.19 4.99 -11.01
CA ARG A 239 -0.76 4.63 -9.70
C ARG A 239 -1.73 3.46 -9.84
N ALA A 240 -2.64 3.51 -10.81
CA ALA A 240 -3.61 2.44 -11.05
C ALA A 240 -2.92 1.10 -11.37
N PHE A 241 -1.98 1.09 -12.33
CA PHE A 241 -1.20 -0.11 -12.65
C PHE A 241 -0.37 -0.63 -11.46
N GLY A 242 0.19 0.28 -10.67
CA GLY A 242 0.89 -0.08 -9.43
C GLY A 242 -0.02 -0.79 -8.44
N LEU A 243 -1.23 -0.28 -8.21
CA LEU A 243 -2.22 -0.88 -7.31
C LEU A 243 -2.73 -2.24 -7.82
N LEU A 244 -2.95 -2.37 -9.12
CA LEU A 244 -3.29 -3.66 -9.75
C LEU A 244 -2.18 -4.71 -9.57
N ARG A 245 -0.91 -4.29 -9.63
CA ARG A 245 0.20 -5.18 -9.32
C ARG A 245 0.26 -5.54 -7.84
N GLU A 246 0.00 -4.58 -6.95
CA GLU A 246 -0.07 -4.87 -5.50
C GLU A 246 -1.16 -5.91 -5.21
N LEU A 247 -2.33 -5.86 -5.86
CA LEU A 247 -3.37 -6.89 -5.75
C LEU A 247 -2.90 -8.29 -6.20
N ARG A 248 -2.09 -8.37 -7.25
CA ARG A 248 -1.56 -9.66 -7.75
C ARG A 248 -0.54 -10.31 -6.82
N GLU A 249 0.10 -9.51 -5.97
CA GLU A 249 1.17 -9.97 -5.08
C GLU A 249 0.67 -10.24 -3.65
N LEU A 250 -0.64 -10.08 -3.40
CA LEU A 250 -1.25 -10.43 -2.12
C LEU A 250 -1.26 -11.95 -1.92
N GLU A 251 -1.14 -12.39 -0.66
CA GLU A 251 -1.24 -13.82 -0.30
C GLU A 251 -2.64 -14.37 -0.56
N ILE A 252 -3.68 -13.54 -0.42
CA ILE A 252 -5.09 -13.91 -0.69
C ILE A 252 -5.44 -13.89 -2.19
N TYR A 253 -4.45 -13.83 -3.08
CA TYR A 253 -4.66 -13.80 -4.52
C TYR A 253 -5.27 -15.11 -5.04
N ASN A 254 -6.27 -14.99 -5.92
CA ASN A 254 -6.92 -16.13 -6.57
C ASN A 254 -7.32 -15.79 -8.03
N ASP A 255 -7.91 -16.76 -8.72
CA ASP A 255 -8.29 -16.62 -10.14
C ASP A 255 -9.29 -15.47 -10.42
N ARG A 256 -10.17 -15.16 -9.47
CA ARG A 256 -11.13 -14.04 -9.61
C ARG A 256 -10.44 -12.71 -9.53
N ILE A 257 -9.54 -12.53 -8.56
CA ILE A 257 -8.69 -11.33 -8.46
C ILE A 257 -7.81 -11.22 -9.71
N GLY A 258 -7.27 -12.34 -10.19
CA GLY A 258 -6.52 -12.41 -11.45
C GLY A 258 -7.30 -11.87 -12.65
N THR A 259 -8.52 -12.37 -12.83
CA THR A 259 -9.45 -11.95 -13.89
C THR A 259 -9.80 -10.46 -13.77
N PHE A 260 -10.08 -9.98 -12.56
CA PHE A 260 -10.32 -8.57 -12.30
C PHE A 260 -9.12 -7.70 -12.73
N VAL A 261 -7.91 -8.08 -12.32
CA VAL A 261 -6.69 -7.32 -12.64
C VAL A 261 -6.44 -7.26 -14.15
N GLU A 262 -6.70 -8.34 -14.87
CA GLU A 262 -6.61 -8.37 -16.33
C GLU A 262 -7.62 -7.40 -16.96
N ASN A 263 -8.90 -7.51 -16.60
CA ASN A 263 -9.96 -6.66 -17.13
C ASN A 263 -9.73 -5.17 -16.84
N ALA A 264 -9.36 -4.84 -15.59
CA ALA A 264 -9.03 -3.48 -15.20
C ALA A 264 -7.78 -2.96 -15.93
N GLY A 265 -6.76 -3.80 -16.09
CA GLY A 265 -5.54 -3.47 -16.82
C GLY A 265 -5.81 -3.16 -18.29
N GLU A 266 -6.65 -3.96 -18.96
CA GLU A 266 -7.06 -3.70 -20.35
C GLU A 266 -7.82 -2.38 -20.49
N TRP A 267 -8.74 -2.09 -19.56
CA TRP A 267 -9.46 -0.82 -19.55
C TRP A 267 -8.52 0.38 -19.39
N LEU A 268 -7.58 0.32 -18.43
CA LEU A 268 -6.58 1.37 -18.21
C LEU A 268 -5.64 1.56 -19.42
N GLU A 269 -5.24 0.47 -20.09
CA GLU A 269 -4.42 0.54 -21.30
C GLU A 269 -5.19 1.16 -22.48
N ASN A 270 -6.49 0.90 -22.60
CA ASN A 270 -7.33 1.56 -23.59
C ASN A 270 -7.41 3.07 -23.33
N LEU A 271 -7.61 3.49 -22.07
CA LEU A 271 -7.56 4.91 -21.70
C LEU A 271 -6.19 5.53 -22.00
N ARG A 272 -5.11 4.84 -21.64
CA ARG A 272 -3.74 5.30 -21.89
C ARG A 272 -3.49 5.56 -23.39
N LYS A 273 -3.99 4.70 -24.28
CA LYS A 273 -3.80 4.83 -25.73
C LYS A 273 -4.67 5.94 -26.35
N ASN A 274 -5.89 6.09 -25.88
CA ASN A 274 -6.84 7.07 -26.43
C ASN A 274 -6.65 8.48 -25.82
N GLY A 275 -5.91 8.58 -24.71
CA GLY A 275 -5.82 9.80 -23.91
C GLY A 275 -6.89 9.81 -22.82
N LEU A 276 -6.62 10.55 -21.74
CA LEU A 276 -7.59 10.74 -20.64
C LEU A 276 -8.13 12.16 -20.70
N ILE A 277 -9.42 12.31 -20.93
CA ILE A 277 -10.16 13.57 -20.78
C ILE A 277 -10.55 13.76 -19.29
N PRO A 278 -11.13 14.91 -18.87
CA PRO A 278 -11.39 15.21 -17.46
C PRO A 278 -12.23 14.16 -16.72
N VAL A 279 -13.32 13.66 -17.33
CA VAL A 279 -14.19 12.64 -16.70
C VAL A 279 -13.46 11.31 -16.51
N GLU A 280 -12.60 10.92 -17.46
CA GLU A 280 -11.79 9.71 -17.36
C GLU A 280 -10.72 9.84 -16.27
N LEU A 281 -10.11 11.04 -16.13
CA LEU A 281 -9.17 11.29 -15.04
C LEU A 281 -9.87 11.24 -13.68
N GLU A 282 -11.06 11.81 -13.55
CA GLU A 282 -11.87 11.69 -12.33
C GLU A 282 -12.16 10.22 -12.01
N ALA A 283 -12.61 9.45 -13.00
CA ALA A 283 -12.89 8.03 -12.85
C ALA A 283 -11.65 7.28 -12.37
N VAL A 284 -10.48 7.52 -12.97
CA VAL A 284 -9.22 6.90 -12.54
C VAL A 284 -8.80 7.33 -11.13
N LYS A 285 -9.01 8.59 -10.73
CA LYS A 285 -8.72 9.05 -9.36
C LYS A 285 -9.61 8.37 -8.30
N ARG A 286 -10.90 8.21 -8.60
CA ARG A 286 -11.85 7.47 -7.77
C ARG A 286 -11.46 5.99 -7.69
N PHE A 287 -11.17 5.36 -8.82
CA PHE A 287 -10.66 4.00 -8.92
C PHE A 287 -9.40 3.79 -8.06
N ASN A 288 -8.40 4.68 -8.21
CA ASN A 288 -7.16 4.65 -7.43
C ASN A 288 -7.41 4.72 -5.93
N THR A 289 -8.31 5.61 -5.50
CA THR A 289 -8.60 5.81 -4.07
C THR A 289 -9.33 4.60 -3.48
N ALA A 290 -10.30 4.04 -4.20
CA ALA A 290 -10.98 2.81 -3.81
C ALA A 290 -10.02 1.62 -3.73
N LEU A 291 -9.22 1.40 -4.79
CA LEU A 291 -8.26 0.30 -4.81
C LEU A 291 -7.19 0.44 -3.73
N ALA A 292 -6.68 1.64 -3.47
CA ALA A 292 -5.70 1.85 -2.40
C ALA A 292 -6.27 1.49 -1.01
N ALA A 293 -7.54 1.82 -0.74
CA ALA A 293 -8.21 1.42 0.48
C ALA A 293 -8.39 -0.10 0.56
N ILE A 294 -8.83 -0.75 -0.53
CA ILE A 294 -9.00 -2.20 -0.60
C ILE A 294 -7.66 -2.93 -0.41
N VAL A 295 -6.60 -2.51 -1.11
CA VAL A 295 -5.25 -3.08 -0.98
C VAL A 295 -4.73 -2.96 0.45
N ASN A 296 -4.96 -1.83 1.10
CA ASN A 296 -4.55 -1.63 2.49
C ASN A 296 -5.25 -2.61 3.44
N CYS A 297 -6.59 -2.73 3.36
CA CYS A 297 -7.34 -3.71 4.14
C CYS A 297 -6.92 -5.15 3.82
N SER A 298 -6.57 -5.42 2.56
CA SER A 298 -6.15 -6.75 2.11
C SER A 298 -4.77 -7.14 2.62
N GLY A 299 -3.82 -6.21 2.70
CA GLY A 299 -2.52 -6.44 3.32
C GLY A 299 -2.65 -6.81 4.81
N TYR A 300 -3.61 -6.20 5.49
CA TYR A 300 -3.96 -6.60 6.85
C TYR A 300 -4.57 -8.01 6.87
N ALA A 301 -5.51 -8.34 5.98
CA ALA A 301 -6.12 -9.67 5.91
C ALA A 301 -5.08 -10.77 5.63
N CYS A 302 -4.09 -10.53 4.76
CA CYS A 302 -2.96 -11.45 4.53
C CYS A 302 -2.16 -11.68 5.83
N THR A 303 -1.90 -10.61 6.59
CA THR A 303 -1.21 -10.72 7.89
C THR A 303 -2.00 -11.54 8.89
N VAL A 304 -3.33 -11.38 8.92
CA VAL A 304 -4.23 -12.21 9.73
C VAL A 304 -4.18 -13.67 9.28
N GLN A 305 -4.27 -13.95 7.97
CA GLN A 305 -4.21 -15.30 7.42
C GLN A 305 -2.92 -16.02 7.85
N THR A 306 -1.76 -15.40 7.65
CA THR A 306 -0.47 -16.00 8.01
C THR A 306 -0.39 -16.31 9.50
N ARG A 307 -0.79 -15.36 10.37
CA ARG A 307 -0.73 -15.56 11.84
C ARG A 307 -1.78 -16.56 12.34
N ALA A 308 -2.98 -16.52 11.78
CA ALA A 308 -4.04 -17.47 12.07
C ALA A 308 -3.60 -18.90 11.69
N SER A 309 -2.96 -19.05 10.53
CA SER A 309 -2.41 -20.33 10.07
C SER A 309 -1.33 -20.84 11.03
N ASP A 310 -0.40 -19.98 11.45
CA ASP A 310 0.64 -20.32 12.42
C ASP A 310 0.07 -20.74 13.79
N ASP A 311 -0.91 -19.99 14.30
CA ASP A 311 -1.53 -20.28 15.59
C ASP A 311 -2.36 -21.56 15.53
N ALA A 312 -3.15 -21.76 14.47
CA ALA A 312 -3.90 -22.99 14.22
C ALA A 312 -2.97 -24.21 14.12
N LEU A 313 -1.86 -24.08 13.38
CA LEU A 313 -0.87 -25.15 13.23
C LEU A 313 -0.27 -25.52 14.58
N LYS A 314 0.15 -24.53 15.38
CA LYS A 314 0.67 -24.76 16.73
C LYS A 314 -0.35 -25.44 17.64
N VAL A 315 -1.62 -25.08 17.55
CA VAL A 315 -2.69 -25.74 18.33
C VAL A 315 -2.80 -27.21 17.93
N VAL A 316 -2.90 -27.51 16.63
CA VAL A 316 -3.03 -28.88 16.14
C VAL A 316 -1.78 -29.72 16.43
N GLU A 317 -0.58 -29.16 16.25
CA GLU A 317 0.69 -29.82 16.59
C GLU A 317 0.80 -30.13 18.08
N LYS A 318 0.37 -29.21 18.96
CA LYS A 318 0.35 -29.44 20.41
C LYS A 318 -0.64 -30.54 20.79
N ILE A 319 -1.86 -30.50 20.28
CA ILE A 319 -2.88 -31.54 20.54
C ILE A 319 -2.34 -32.90 20.09
N ASN A 320 -1.81 -32.99 18.87
CA ASN A 320 -1.24 -34.24 18.34
C ASN A 320 -0.04 -34.72 19.16
N GLY A 321 0.86 -33.81 19.54
CA GLY A 321 2.02 -34.12 20.38
C GLY A 321 1.64 -34.61 21.78
N MET A 322 0.64 -34.00 22.40
CA MET A 322 0.11 -34.40 23.71
C MET A 322 -0.49 -35.80 23.66
N ILE A 323 -1.36 -36.08 22.68
CA ILE A 323 -1.98 -37.39 22.53
C ILE A 323 -0.94 -38.47 22.23
N ARG A 324 0.03 -38.21 21.33
CA ARG A 324 1.11 -39.18 21.04
C ARG A 324 1.96 -39.49 22.27
N LYS A 325 2.34 -38.48 23.05
CA LYS A 325 3.07 -38.70 24.31
C LYS A 325 2.23 -39.48 25.33
N ALA A 326 0.94 -39.17 25.44
CA ALA A 326 0.05 -39.88 26.34
C ALA A 326 -0.10 -41.36 25.93
N GLU A 327 -0.26 -41.65 24.63
CA GLU A 327 -0.27 -43.00 24.08
C GLU A 327 1.04 -43.76 24.35
N GLU A 328 2.20 -43.14 24.12
CA GLU A 328 3.52 -43.76 24.40
C GLU A 328 3.68 -44.16 25.87
N ILE A 329 3.17 -43.34 26.79
CA ILE A 329 3.25 -43.60 28.23
C ILE A 329 2.26 -44.69 28.64
N VAL A 330 1.07 -44.69 28.04
CA VAL A 330 0.10 -45.77 28.21
C VAL A 330 0.64 -47.11 27.71
N GLU A 331 1.29 -47.15 26.54
CA GLU A 331 1.93 -48.37 26.03
C GLU A 331 3.02 -48.87 26.99
N LYS A 332 3.84 -47.96 27.54
CA LYS A 332 4.86 -48.30 28.54
C LYS A 332 4.23 -48.83 29.84
N LEU A 333 3.18 -48.18 30.34
CA LEU A 333 2.43 -48.62 31.53
C LEU A 333 1.77 -50.00 31.31
N GLU A 334 1.17 -50.23 30.14
CA GLU A 334 0.59 -51.52 29.76
C GLU A 334 1.66 -52.61 29.69
N SER A 335 2.83 -52.31 29.12
CA SER A 335 3.96 -53.25 29.04
C SER A 335 4.54 -53.60 30.42
N ALA A 336 4.57 -52.64 31.35
CA ALA A 336 5.04 -52.83 32.72
C ALA A 336 3.95 -53.33 33.68
N LYS A 337 2.70 -53.48 33.22
CA LYS A 337 1.55 -53.88 34.03
C LYS A 337 1.80 -55.15 34.84
N GLN A 338 2.47 -56.14 34.25
CA GLN A 338 2.80 -57.40 34.94
C GLN A 338 3.87 -57.22 36.03
N ILE A 339 4.84 -56.33 35.82
CA ILE A 339 5.86 -55.99 36.82
C ILE A 339 5.20 -55.23 37.98
N ILE A 340 4.36 -54.24 37.68
CA ILE A 340 3.57 -53.48 38.64
C ILE A 340 2.64 -54.42 39.44
N MET A 341 1.93 -55.34 38.79
CA MET A 341 1.11 -56.34 39.48
C MET A 341 1.93 -57.28 40.35
N THR A 342 3.11 -57.71 39.89
CA THR A 342 4.00 -58.57 40.68
C THR A 342 4.47 -57.84 41.93
N ILE A 343 4.83 -56.56 41.82
CA ILE A 343 5.22 -55.71 42.95
C ILE A 343 4.06 -55.55 43.94
N VAL A 344 2.87 -55.17 43.46
CA VAL A 344 1.68 -54.96 44.29
C VAL A 344 1.26 -56.25 44.98
N ASN A 345 1.24 -57.38 44.28
CA ASN A 345 0.91 -58.68 44.87
C ASN A 345 1.98 -59.13 45.87
N THR A 346 3.27 -58.92 45.58
CA THR A 346 4.36 -59.22 46.53
C THR A 346 4.26 -58.35 47.79
N PHE A 347 3.86 -57.08 47.64
CA PHE A 347 3.70 -56.15 48.76
C PHE A 347 2.43 -56.43 49.56
N ILE A 348 1.32 -56.76 48.89
CA ILE A 348 0.11 -57.30 49.51
C ILE A 348 0.46 -58.58 50.26
N ASP A 349 1.24 -59.51 49.71
CA ASP A 349 1.67 -60.73 50.41
C ASP A 349 2.58 -60.42 51.62
N ILE A 350 3.48 -59.44 51.51
CA ILE A 350 4.36 -59.00 52.61
C ILE A 350 3.58 -58.28 53.74
N ILE A 351 2.55 -57.50 53.41
CA ILE A 351 1.76 -56.73 54.37
C ILE A 351 0.57 -57.54 54.93
N THR A 352 -0.11 -58.32 54.09
CA THR A 352 -1.26 -59.17 54.49
C THR A 352 -0.84 -60.45 55.19
N GLY A 353 0.46 -60.76 55.23
CA GLY A 353 1.03 -61.73 56.16
C GLY A 353 0.75 -61.45 57.64
N ASN A 354 0.11 -60.32 58.01
CA ASN A 354 -0.37 -60.13 59.37
C ASN A 354 -1.67 -59.33 59.62
N TRP A 355 -2.33 -58.68 58.65
CA TRP A 355 -3.53 -57.89 58.93
C TRP A 355 -4.69 -58.19 57.96
N SER A 356 -5.76 -58.81 58.50
CA SER A 356 -7.05 -58.95 57.83
C SER A 356 -7.87 -57.66 57.99
N GLY A 357 -8.02 -56.90 56.91
CA GLY A 357 -9.05 -55.87 56.78
C GLY A 357 -8.51 -54.45 56.57
N ALA A 358 -9.16 -53.75 55.63
CA ALA A 358 -9.04 -52.32 55.31
C ALA A 358 -8.00 -51.87 54.26
N ALA A 359 -7.97 -52.50 53.09
CA ALA A 359 -7.40 -51.91 51.87
C ALA A 359 -8.31 -52.20 50.66
N SER A 360 -9.57 -51.78 50.75
CA SER A 360 -10.46 -51.67 49.60
C SER A 360 -10.80 -50.19 49.47
N ASN A 361 -10.36 -49.56 48.38
CA ASN A 361 -11.21 -48.65 47.61
C ASN A 361 -10.55 -48.09 46.33
N LEU A 362 -9.26 -48.37 46.06
CA LEU A 362 -8.71 -48.32 44.70
C LEU A 362 -7.41 -49.13 44.68
N THR A 363 -7.39 -50.23 43.94
CA THR A 363 -6.14 -50.95 43.65
C THR A 363 -5.36 -50.17 42.60
N ILE A 364 -4.03 -50.20 42.65
CA ILE A 364 -3.17 -49.51 41.66
C ILE A 364 -3.44 -50.02 40.24
N GLN A 365 -3.88 -51.27 40.12
CA GLN A 365 -4.39 -51.82 38.87
C GLN A 365 -5.59 -51.03 38.35
N GLU A 366 -6.59 -50.74 39.20
CA GLU A 366 -7.72 -49.90 38.83
C GLU A 366 -7.29 -48.47 38.50
N LEU A 367 -6.27 -47.92 39.16
CA LEU A 367 -5.70 -46.59 38.83
C LEU A 367 -5.02 -46.58 37.46
N VAL A 368 -4.18 -47.57 37.15
CA VAL A 368 -3.51 -47.71 35.84
C VAL A 368 -4.54 -47.98 34.75
N ASP A 369 -5.50 -48.89 34.98
CA ASP A 369 -6.56 -49.19 34.01
C ASP A 369 -7.47 -47.98 33.77
N ARG A 370 -7.74 -47.16 34.80
CA ARG A 370 -8.48 -45.91 34.67
C ARG A 370 -7.70 -44.87 33.87
N LEU A 371 -6.40 -44.71 34.11
CA LEU A 371 -5.53 -43.81 33.34
C LEU A 371 -5.44 -44.25 31.86
N VAL A 372 -5.23 -45.54 31.61
CA VAL A 372 -5.16 -46.14 30.27
C VAL A 372 -6.46 -45.91 29.51
N ASN A 373 -7.61 -46.20 30.13
CA ASN A 373 -8.92 -46.01 29.52
C ASN A 373 -9.21 -44.53 29.25
N TYR A 374 -8.87 -43.64 30.19
CA TYR A 374 -9.06 -42.21 30.03
C TYR A 374 -8.24 -41.66 28.86
N VAL A 375 -6.95 -41.98 28.77
CA VAL A 375 -6.08 -41.52 27.67
C VAL A 375 -6.54 -42.06 26.32
N LYS A 376 -7.00 -43.33 26.25
CA LYS A 376 -7.42 -43.95 24.99
C LYS A 376 -8.78 -43.47 24.49
N ASN A 377 -9.72 -43.17 25.39
CA ASN A 377 -11.11 -42.95 25.03
C ASN A 377 -11.63 -41.54 25.32
N ASP A 378 -11.14 -40.87 26.36
CA ASP A 378 -11.79 -39.68 26.92
C ASP A 378 -10.92 -38.41 26.78
N LEU A 379 -9.59 -38.51 26.86
CA LEU A 379 -8.67 -37.36 26.87
C LEU A 379 -8.81 -36.45 25.64
N LEU A 380 -8.93 -37.03 24.45
CA LEU A 380 -9.11 -36.24 23.23
C LEU A 380 -10.44 -35.50 23.23
N ASP A 381 -11.49 -36.11 23.77
CA ASP A 381 -12.84 -35.54 23.79
C ASP A 381 -12.93 -34.42 24.83
N ASP A 382 -12.34 -34.59 26.01
CA ASP A 382 -12.24 -33.55 27.04
C ASP A 382 -11.43 -32.33 26.56
N ILE A 383 -10.32 -32.54 25.85
CA ILE A 383 -9.52 -31.45 25.26
C ILE A 383 -10.37 -30.65 24.26
N MET A 384 -11.15 -31.33 23.42
CA MET A 384 -11.99 -30.67 22.42
C MET A 384 -13.17 -29.92 23.06
N GLU A 385 -13.84 -30.51 24.05
CA GLU A 385 -14.94 -29.86 24.79
C GLU A 385 -14.45 -28.60 25.53
N THR A 386 -13.23 -28.64 26.08
CA THR A 386 -12.61 -27.47 26.71
C THR A 386 -12.37 -26.34 25.73
N VAL A 387 -11.81 -26.66 24.56
CA VAL A 387 -11.57 -25.69 23.48
C VAL A 387 -12.90 -25.06 23.05
N GLU A 388 -13.95 -25.87 22.90
CA GLU A 388 -15.29 -25.41 22.55
C GLU A 388 -15.87 -24.43 23.58
N GLN A 389 -15.93 -24.83 24.86
CA GLN A 389 -16.47 -23.99 25.92
C GLN A 389 -15.76 -22.63 25.98
N LYS A 390 -14.43 -22.63 25.87
CA LYS A 390 -13.63 -21.40 25.94
C LYS A 390 -13.74 -20.53 24.70
N LEU A 391 -13.92 -21.11 23.51
CA LEU A 391 -14.20 -20.32 22.31
C LEU A 391 -15.59 -19.69 22.38
N ALA A 392 -16.59 -20.43 22.86
CA ALA A 392 -17.96 -19.94 23.02
C ALA A 392 -18.08 -18.80 24.04
N GLU A 393 -17.23 -18.76 25.07
CA GLU A 393 -17.23 -17.71 26.09
C GLU A 393 -16.79 -16.33 25.58
N VAL A 394 -15.96 -16.27 24.53
CA VAL A 394 -15.19 -15.06 24.23
C VAL A 394 -15.32 -14.57 22.78
N ILE A 395 -15.91 -15.35 21.88
CA ILE A 395 -16.03 -15.00 20.45
C ILE A 395 -17.49 -14.99 20.00
N ARG A 396 -17.79 -14.09 19.06
CA ARG A 396 -19.15 -13.88 18.54
C ARG A 396 -19.65 -15.03 17.64
N ASP A 397 -18.78 -15.56 16.78
CA ASP A 397 -19.08 -16.63 15.81
C ASP A 397 -18.01 -17.76 15.87
N PRO A 398 -17.99 -18.60 16.92
CA PRO A 398 -16.97 -19.63 17.09
C PRO A 398 -17.24 -20.93 16.30
N GLU A 399 -18.47 -21.10 15.76
CA GLU A 399 -19.00 -22.36 15.22
C GLU A 399 -18.05 -23.00 14.18
N LYS A 400 -17.57 -22.26 13.19
CA LYS A 400 -16.67 -22.82 12.15
C LYS A 400 -15.33 -23.31 12.69
N ILE A 401 -14.77 -22.59 13.67
CA ILE A 401 -13.51 -23.01 14.30
C ILE A 401 -13.77 -24.26 15.14
N ILE A 402 -14.87 -24.28 15.91
CA ILE A 402 -15.28 -25.44 16.71
C ILE A 402 -15.53 -26.67 15.82
N ASP A 403 -16.33 -26.53 14.76
CA ASP A 403 -16.66 -27.59 13.81
C ASP A 403 -15.39 -28.17 13.18
N TYR A 404 -14.42 -27.33 12.88
CA TYR A 404 -13.14 -27.77 12.33
C TYR A 404 -12.35 -28.63 13.33
N PHE A 405 -12.24 -28.18 14.59
CA PHE A 405 -11.57 -28.96 15.63
C PHE A 405 -12.27 -30.29 15.90
N GLN A 406 -13.61 -30.29 15.96
CA GLN A 406 -14.40 -31.50 16.21
C GLN A 406 -14.34 -32.50 15.04
N SER A 407 -14.47 -32.01 13.80
CA SER A 407 -14.65 -32.87 12.61
C SER A 407 -13.33 -33.33 12.02
N TYR A 408 -12.29 -32.49 12.06
CA TYR A 408 -11.04 -32.76 11.36
C TYR A 408 -9.89 -33.05 12.30
N VAL A 409 -9.63 -32.20 13.29
CA VAL A 409 -8.48 -32.37 14.18
C VAL A 409 -8.57 -33.68 14.97
N LYS A 410 -9.78 -34.01 15.47
CA LYS A 410 -10.05 -35.29 16.14
C LYS A 410 -9.72 -36.49 15.25
N ASP A 411 -10.11 -36.45 13.98
CA ASP A 411 -9.87 -37.53 13.02
C ASP A 411 -8.40 -37.59 12.58
N TRP A 412 -7.72 -36.45 12.44
CA TRP A 412 -6.30 -36.40 12.07
C TRP A 412 -5.40 -36.97 13.15
N VAL A 413 -5.71 -36.69 14.42
CA VAL A 413 -5.02 -37.28 15.56
C VAL A 413 -5.21 -38.81 15.56
N LYS A 414 -6.43 -39.30 15.32
CA LYS A 414 -6.71 -40.74 15.21
C LYS A 414 -6.01 -41.40 14.01
N GLN A 415 -5.92 -40.71 12.88
CA GLN A 415 -5.27 -41.19 11.64
C GLN A 415 -3.74 -41.06 11.68
N LYS A 416 -3.18 -40.41 12.70
CA LYS A 416 -1.73 -40.17 12.88
C LYS A 416 -1.11 -39.51 11.64
N LEU A 417 -1.77 -38.47 11.12
CA LEU A 417 -1.27 -37.71 9.98
C LEU A 417 0.14 -37.17 10.22
N SER A 418 0.93 -37.08 9.14
CA SER A 418 2.26 -36.48 9.18
C SER A 418 2.19 -34.97 9.40
N PRO A 419 3.25 -34.33 9.95
CA PRO A 419 3.29 -32.87 10.16
C PRO A 419 3.02 -32.05 8.89
N ASP A 420 3.54 -32.50 7.75
CA ASP A 420 3.34 -31.80 6.47
C ASP A 420 1.87 -31.86 6.02
N GLN A 421 1.20 -33.00 6.18
CA GLN A 421 -0.24 -33.12 5.88
C GLN A 421 -1.10 -32.26 6.81
N ILE A 422 -0.73 -32.18 8.09
CA ILE A 422 -1.41 -31.30 9.05
C ILE A 422 -1.24 -29.84 8.63
N ARG A 423 -0.02 -29.43 8.26
CA ARG A 423 0.25 -28.08 7.77
C ARG A 423 -0.64 -27.75 6.58
N ASP A 424 -0.62 -28.56 5.53
CA ASP A 424 -1.39 -28.29 4.30
C ASP A 424 -2.89 -28.14 4.60
N ASN A 425 -3.45 -29.04 5.42
CA ASN A 425 -4.88 -28.97 5.76
C ASN A 425 -5.23 -27.77 6.67
N VAL A 426 -4.33 -27.37 7.57
CA VAL A 426 -4.54 -26.17 8.41
C VAL A 426 -4.51 -24.90 7.59
N TYR A 427 -3.54 -24.78 6.67
CA TYR A 427 -3.43 -23.62 5.80
C TYR A 427 -4.66 -23.52 4.90
N ASN A 428 -5.08 -24.62 4.28
CA ASN A 428 -6.30 -24.66 3.47
C ASN A 428 -7.55 -24.24 4.27
N PHE A 429 -7.69 -24.71 5.51
CA PHE A 429 -8.82 -24.32 6.36
C PHE A 429 -8.84 -22.81 6.66
N VAL A 430 -7.70 -22.26 7.08
CA VAL A 430 -7.63 -20.82 7.40
C VAL A 430 -7.85 -19.97 6.15
N GLU A 431 -7.26 -20.34 5.03
CA GLU A 431 -7.40 -19.61 3.76
C GLU A 431 -8.84 -19.67 3.22
N GLU A 432 -9.38 -20.88 3.02
CA GLU A 432 -10.64 -21.10 2.30
C GLU A 432 -11.88 -20.95 3.19
N GLU A 433 -11.83 -21.42 4.45
CA GLU A 433 -13.03 -21.47 5.32
C GLU A 433 -13.10 -20.30 6.30
N LEU A 434 -11.98 -19.65 6.62
CA LEU A 434 -11.97 -18.51 7.53
C LEU A 434 -11.80 -17.18 6.79
N VAL A 435 -10.69 -17.01 6.08
CA VAL A 435 -10.33 -15.72 5.48
C VAL A 435 -11.16 -15.44 4.24
N TYR A 436 -11.32 -16.42 3.34
CA TYR A 436 -12.05 -16.22 2.10
C TYR A 436 -13.52 -15.85 2.33
N GLU A 437 -14.21 -16.59 3.19
CA GLU A 437 -15.62 -16.33 3.47
C GLU A 437 -15.84 -15.04 4.25
N LYS A 438 -14.99 -14.73 5.25
CA LYS A 438 -15.17 -13.51 6.06
C LYS A 438 -14.70 -12.24 5.36
N PHE A 439 -13.76 -12.33 4.41
CA PHE A 439 -13.12 -11.16 3.81
C PHE A 439 -12.95 -11.24 2.30
N THR A 440 -12.23 -12.24 1.76
CA THR A 440 -11.79 -12.22 0.35
C THR A 440 -12.97 -12.19 -0.62
N SER A 441 -14.01 -12.97 -0.37
CA SER A 441 -15.22 -12.99 -1.21
C SER A 441 -15.96 -11.64 -1.26
N HIS A 442 -15.95 -10.89 -0.16
CA HIS A 442 -16.51 -9.54 -0.11
C HIS A 442 -15.60 -8.52 -0.82
N MET A 443 -14.29 -8.69 -0.70
CA MET A 443 -13.32 -7.87 -1.43
C MET A 443 -13.45 -8.06 -2.95
N GLU A 444 -13.61 -9.29 -3.44
CA GLU A 444 -13.87 -9.60 -4.85
C GLU A 444 -15.10 -8.87 -5.40
N GLN A 445 -16.22 -8.91 -4.67
CA GLN A 445 -17.44 -8.20 -5.08
C GLN A 445 -17.21 -6.69 -5.17
N GLN A 446 -16.40 -6.13 -4.26
CA GLN A 446 -16.16 -4.70 -4.21
C GLN A 446 -15.18 -4.22 -5.27
N ILE A 447 -14.13 -4.97 -5.59
CA ILE A 447 -13.25 -4.60 -6.71
C ILE A 447 -14.02 -4.60 -8.03
N GLU A 448 -14.89 -5.59 -8.27
CA GLU A 448 -15.76 -5.63 -9.44
C GLU A 448 -16.74 -4.45 -9.48
N LYS A 449 -17.41 -4.16 -8.36
CA LYS A 449 -18.32 -3.01 -8.23
C LYS A 449 -17.60 -1.68 -8.51
N VAL A 450 -16.39 -1.51 -7.99
CA VAL A 450 -15.56 -0.31 -8.21
C VAL A 450 -15.24 -0.15 -9.69
N LEU A 451 -14.80 -1.19 -10.40
CA LEU A 451 -14.52 -1.11 -11.83
C LEU A 451 -15.78 -0.79 -12.64
N PHE A 452 -16.90 -1.45 -12.31
CA PHE A 452 -18.18 -1.18 -12.95
C PHE A 452 -18.64 0.27 -12.78
N GLU A 453 -18.62 0.80 -11.55
CA GLU A 453 -19.02 2.19 -11.27
C GLU A 453 -18.06 3.20 -11.92
N THR A 454 -16.78 2.86 -12.00
CA THR A 454 -15.76 3.65 -12.69
C THR A 454 -16.06 3.75 -14.19
N GLN A 455 -16.32 2.62 -14.85
CA GLN A 455 -16.65 2.57 -16.28
C GLN A 455 -17.97 3.29 -16.57
N LYS A 456 -18.98 3.03 -15.75
CA LYS A 456 -20.29 3.67 -15.84
C LYS A 456 -20.21 5.20 -15.72
N LEU A 457 -19.38 5.72 -14.81
CA LEU A 457 -19.16 7.17 -14.67
C LEU A 457 -18.69 7.79 -15.99
N VAL A 458 -17.76 7.14 -16.69
CA VAL A 458 -17.25 7.60 -17.99
C VAL A 458 -18.34 7.50 -19.06
N GLU A 459 -18.99 6.34 -19.18
CA GLU A 459 -20.02 6.08 -20.20
C GLU A 459 -21.20 7.06 -20.12
N GLU A 460 -21.68 7.35 -18.91
CA GLU A 460 -22.83 8.24 -18.69
C GLU A 460 -22.52 9.71 -18.96
N ASN A 461 -21.24 10.10 -18.99
CA ASN A 461 -20.82 11.50 -18.99
C ASN A 461 -19.90 11.91 -20.14
N ILE A 462 -19.60 10.98 -21.04
CA ILE A 462 -18.81 11.29 -22.23
C ILE A 462 -19.50 12.37 -23.08
N GLY A 463 -18.71 13.32 -23.58
CA GLY A 463 -19.21 14.44 -24.39
C GLY A 463 -19.96 15.53 -23.62
N LYS A 464 -20.01 15.47 -22.29
CA LYS A 464 -20.54 16.54 -21.45
C LYS A 464 -19.44 17.50 -21.00
N HIS A 465 -19.80 18.76 -20.80
CA HIS A 465 -18.90 19.71 -20.14
C HIS A 465 -18.61 19.25 -18.70
N TRP A 466 -17.35 19.35 -18.29
CA TRP A 466 -16.86 18.89 -16.98
C TRP A 466 -16.21 20.05 -16.23
N ASP A 467 -16.94 20.64 -15.28
CA ASP A 467 -16.44 21.74 -14.44
C ASP A 467 -15.40 21.20 -13.44
N ILE A 468 -14.12 21.46 -13.71
CA ILE A 468 -13.05 20.85 -12.92
C ILE A 468 -13.05 21.29 -11.45
N ASP A 469 -13.55 22.47 -11.11
CA ASP A 469 -13.51 23.01 -9.74
C ASP A 469 -14.64 22.43 -8.89
N GLU A 470 -15.85 22.38 -9.44
CA GLU A 470 -16.98 21.69 -8.83
C GLU A 470 -16.62 20.21 -8.64
N ARG A 471 -16.16 19.55 -9.70
CA ARG A 471 -15.85 18.12 -9.67
C ARG A 471 -14.72 17.80 -8.70
N SER A 472 -13.66 18.60 -8.64
CA SER A 472 -12.60 18.45 -7.62
C SER A 472 -13.14 18.58 -6.19
N SER A 473 -14.10 19.49 -5.97
CA SER A 473 -14.72 19.65 -4.65
C SER A 473 -15.55 18.43 -4.25
N LEU A 474 -16.31 17.84 -5.17
CA LEU A 474 -17.08 16.61 -4.94
C LEU A 474 -16.16 15.40 -4.69
N ILE A 475 -15.08 15.26 -5.46
CA ILE A 475 -14.06 14.22 -5.24
C ILE A 475 -13.47 14.35 -3.84
N ARG A 476 -13.04 15.57 -3.46
CA ARG A 476 -12.47 15.86 -2.14
C ARG A 476 -13.44 15.51 -1.02
N GLU A 477 -14.72 15.83 -1.17
CA GLU A 477 -15.74 15.51 -0.18
C GLU A 477 -15.95 14.01 -0.02
N SER A 478 -16.10 13.26 -1.12
CA SER A 478 -16.17 11.79 -1.12
C SER A 478 -14.94 11.18 -0.42
N PHE A 479 -13.74 11.64 -0.77
CA PHE A 479 -12.51 11.09 -0.22
C PHE A 479 -12.32 11.44 1.26
N TYR A 480 -12.76 12.63 1.68
CA TYR A 480 -12.72 13.04 3.07
C TYR A 480 -13.70 12.23 3.93
N GLN A 481 -14.94 12.04 3.47
CA GLN A 481 -15.94 11.22 4.16
C GLN A 481 -15.47 9.77 4.25
N MET A 482 -15.03 9.16 3.14
CA MET A 482 -14.45 7.81 3.15
C MET A 482 -13.31 7.68 4.16
N ARG A 483 -12.39 8.66 4.19
CA ARG A 483 -11.26 8.63 5.12
C ARG A 483 -11.73 8.68 6.58
N ASN A 484 -12.69 9.52 6.91
CA ASN A 484 -13.15 9.68 8.28
C ASN A 484 -14.02 8.52 8.74
N ASP A 485 -14.94 8.08 7.88
CA ASP A 485 -15.99 7.15 8.25
C ASP A 485 -15.53 5.69 8.11
N LEU A 486 -14.62 5.39 7.17
CA LEU A 486 -14.14 4.02 6.94
C LEU A 486 -12.70 3.78 7.35
N MET A 487 -11.82 4.79 7.33
CA MET A 487 -10.36 4.59 7.43
C MET A 487 -9.70 5.19 8.69
N SER A 488 -10.42 5.97 9.48
CA SER A 488 -9.82 6.83 10.52
C SER A 488 -9.16 6.05 11.66
N ASP A 489 -9.80 4.98 12.12
CA ASP A 489 -9.32 4.08 13.18
C ASP A 489 -8.75 2.78 12.62
N LEU A 490 -8.58 2.66 11.29
CA LEU A 490 -8.13 1.42 10.65
C LEU A 490 -6.79 0.95 11.23
N PHE A 491 -5.88 1.88 11.49
CA PHE A 491 -4.59 1.57 12.12
C PHE A 491 -4.75 1.04 13.54
N ASP A 492 -5.65 1.61 14.33
CA ASP A 492 -5.90 1.17 15.72
C ASP A 492 -6.59 -0.20 15.75
N VAL A 493 -7.56 -0.43 14.87
CA VAL A 493 -8.21 -1.74 14.69
C VAL A 493 -7.18 -2.78 14.27
N SER A 494 -6.36 -2.45 13.27
CA SER A 494 -5.30 -3.33 12.78
C SER A 494 -4.28 -3.65 13.87
N TYR A 495 -3.82 -2.64 14.60
CA TYR A 495 -2.85 -2.80 15.68
C TYR A 495 -3.40 -3.66 16.82
N LYS A 496 -4.64 -3.41 17.27
CA LYS A 496 -5.29 -4.19 18.34
C LYS A 496 -5.50 -5.65 17.98
N ALA A 497 -5.68 -5.93 16.70
CA ALA A 497 -5.87 -7.28 16.22
C ALA A 497 -4.55 -8.02 15.96
N LEU A 498 -3.48 -7.27 15.69
CA LEU A 498 -2.12 -7.80 15.60
C LEU A 498 -1.37 -7.85 16.95
N SER A 499 -1.89 -7.23 18.00
CA SER A 499 -1.29 -7.26 19.34
C SER A 499 -1.51 -8.61 20.01
N GLU A 500 -0.45 -9.18 20.57
CA GLU A 500 -0.52 -10.36 21.44
C GLU A 500 -1.43 -10.05 22.65
N LYS A 501 -2.24 -11.03 23.06
CA LYS A 501 -3.16 -10.90 24.20
C LYS A 501 -2.59 -11.62 25.42
N ASP A 502 -2.95 -11.13 26.60
CA ASP A 502 -2.61 -11.80 27.86
C ASP A 502 -3.16 -13.22 27.88
N SER A 503 -2.38 -14.16 28.39
CA SER A 503 -2.74 -15.56 28.48
C SER A 503 -3.96 -15.75 29.39
N ILE A 504 -4.96 -16.49 28.92
CA ILE A 504 -6.13 -16.87 29.73
C ILE A 504 -5.81 -18.23 30.34
N ASP A 505 -5.29 -18.20 31.57
CA ASP A 505 -4.79 -19.36 32.28
C ASP A 505 -5.88 -19.91 33.22
N ASP A 506 -6.72 -20.83 32.74
CA ASP A 506 -7.57 -21.66 33.61
C ASP A 506 -7.75 -23.09 33.06
N TRP A 507 -6.63 -23.80 32.87
CA TRP A 507 -6.60 -25.24 32.57
C TRP A 507 -6.61 -26.11 33.83
N GLU A 508 -6.54 -25.50 35.02
CA GLU A 508 -6.57 -26.20 36.31
C GLU A 508 -7.85 -27.04 36.49
N SER A 509 -8.93 -26.64 35.81
CA SER A 509 -10.24 -27.30 35.81
C SER A 509 -10.35 -28.52 34.86
N CYS A 510 -9.78 -28.46 33.66
CA CYS A 510 -10.00 -29.46 32.61
C CYS A 510 -9.15 -30.74 32.75
N LEU A 511 -8.03 -30.68 33.48
CA LEU A 511 -7.13 -31.82 33.68
C LEU A 511 -7.16 -32.38 35.10
N SER A 512 -8.20 -32.05 35.87
CA SER A 512 -8.36 -32.45 37.28
C SER A 512 -8.08 -33.95 37.52
N THR A 513 -8.59 -34.82 36.63
CA THR A 513 -8.37 -36.27 36.70
C THR A 513 -6.90 -36.68 36.49
N LEU A 514 -6.17 -36.06 35.55
CA LEU A 514 -4.75 -36.37 35.32
C LEU A 514 -3.84 -35.76 36.39
N ARG A 515 -4.19 -34.59 36.92
CA ARG A 515 -3.49 -33.92 38.01
C ARG A 515 -3.55 -34.72 39.31
N GLU A 516 -4.66 -35.41 39.56
CA GLU A 516 -4.79 -36.30 40.73
C GLU A 516 -4.06 -37.64 40.52
N LEU A 517 -4.18 -38.25 39.33
CA LEU A 517 -3.71 -39.61 39.08
C LEU A 517 -2.20 -39.71 38.81
N ILE A 518 -1.60 -38.77 38.07
CA ILE A 518 -0.18 -38.84 37.69
C ILE A 518 0.74 -38.81 38.92
N PRO A 519 0.59 -37.87 39.89
CA PRO A 519 1.44 -37.83 41.08
C PRO A 519 1.33 -39.11 41.92
N LEU A 520 0.13 -39.67 42.06
CA LEU A 520 -0.11 -40.93 42.78
C LEU A 520 0.66 -42.11 42.14
N ILE A 521 0.72 -42.17 40.81
CA ILE A 521 1.43 -43.22 40.08
C ILE A 521 2.95 -42.99 40.15
N VAL A 522 3.39 -41.73 40.04
CA VAL A 522 4.81 -41.35 40.16
C VAL A 522 5.34 -41.68 41.56
N GLU A 523 4.67 -41.24 42.62
CA GLU A 523 5.02 -41.55 44.02
C GLU A 523 5.09 -43.07 44.26
N PHE A 524 4.17 -43.83 43.66
CA PHE A 524 4.23 -45.27 43.75
C PHE A 524 5.44 -45.86 43.02
N ILE A 525 5.73 -45.41 41.79
CA ILE A 525 6.89 -45.88 41.03
C ILE A 525 8.20 -45.59 41.78
N GLU A 526 8.33 -44.42 42.40
CA GLU A 526 9.50 -44.03 43.19
C GLU A 526 9.86 -45.05 44.29
N LEU A 527 8.85 -45.62 44.95
CA LEU A 527 9.04 -46.61 46.01
C LEU A 527 9.71 -47.91 45.51
N PHE A 528 9.63 -48.19 44.22
CA PHE A 528 10.09 -49.46 43.63
C PHE A 528 11.17 -49.29 42.55
N GLU A 529 11.45 -48.04 42.15
CA GLU A 529 12.44 -47.66 41.16
C GLU A 529 13.84 -48.24 41.46
N ILE A 530 14.24 -48.27 42.74
CA ILE A 530 15.53 -48.82 43.20
C ILE A 530 15.67 -50.31 42.88
N ARG A 531 14.56 -51.05 42.86
CA ARG A 531 14.54 -52.51 42.69
C ARG A 531 14.16 -52.94 41.27
N TYR A 532 13.43 -52.09 40.55
CA TYR A 532 13.03 -52.31 39.16
C TYR A 532 13.35 -51.06 38.32
N PRO A 533 14.59 -50.94 37.82
CA PRO A 533 15.06 -49.76 37.08
C PRO A 533 14.27 -49.46 35.80
N GLU A 534 13.57 -50.47 35.27
CA GLU A 534 12.69 -50.37 34.10
C GLU A 534 11.57 -49.33 34.31
N LEU A 535 11.15 -49.13 35.57
CA LEU A 535 10.12 -48.17 35.96
C LEU A 535 10.60 -46.71 35.92
N SER A 536 11.91 -46.43 35.98
CA SER A 536 12.48 -45.08 35.86
C SER A 536 12.07 -44.41 34.54
N SER A 537 12.04 -45.19 33.46
CA SER A 537 11.64 -44.71 32.12
C SER A 537 10.15 -44.33 32.04
N ILE A 538 9.32 -44.92 32.90
CA ILE A 538 7.87 -44.69 33.00
C ILE A 538 7.62 -43.46 33.87
N LYS A 539 8.32 -43.35 35.00
CA LYS A 539 8.32 -42.18 35.87
C LYS A 539 8.69 -40.92 35.10
N ALA A 540 9.84 -40.93 34.43
CA ALA A 540 10.29 -39.79 33.61
C ALA A 540 9.27 -39.47 32.50
N GLY A 541 8.65 -40.49 31.90
CA GLY A 541 7.56 -40.30 30.93
C GLY A 541 6.35 -39.58 31.54
N LEU A 542 5.85 -40.06 32.69
CA LEU A 542 4.71 -39.49 33.41
C LEU A 542 4.96 -38.04 33.88
N GLU A 543 6.17 -37.74 34.37
CA GLU A 543 6.59 -36.38 34.72
C GLU A 543 6.65 -35.47 33.47
N THR A 544 7.16 -35.97 32.35
CA THR A 544 7.19 -35.22 31.08
C THR A 544 5.79 -35.00 30.48
N LEU A 545 4.86 -35.93 30.71
CA LEU A 545 3.46 -35.78 30.30
C LEU A 545 2.75 -34.74 31.13
N TYR A 546 3.02 -34.68 32.44
CA TYR A 546 2.53 -33.64 33.32
C TYR A 546 2.97 -32.24 32.84
N GLU A 547 4.25 -32.06 32.51
CA GLU A 547 4.75 -30.81 31.92
C GLU A 547 4.14 -30.49 30.55
N ALA A 548 3.93 -31.51 29.70
CA ALA A 548 3.29 -31.34 28.39
C ALA A 548 1.80 -30.98 28.49
N LEU A 549 1.12 -31.44 29.53
CA LEU A 549 -0.27 -31.15 29.85
C LEU A 549 -0.44 -29.77 30.53
N ASP A 550 0.54 -29.34 31.32
CA ASP A 550 0.59 -28.03 31.98
C ASP A 550 0.95 -26.89 31.01
N THR A 551 1.17 -27.18 29.73
CA THR A 551 1.49 -26.15 28.73
C THR A 551 0.23 -25.40 28.29
N ILE A 552 -0.26 -24.55 29.19
CA ILE A 552 -1.29 -23.50 29.11
C ILE A 552 -1.52 -22.89 27.70
N GLY A 553 -0.46 -22.75 26.89
CA GLY A 553 -0.47 -22.00 25.64
C GLY A 553 -1.22 -22.60 24.44
N THR A 554 -2.09 -23.61 24.59
CA THR A 554 -2.95 -24.10 23.48
C THR A 554 -4.24 -23.29 23.41
N LEU A 555 -4.97 -23.09 24.52
CA LEU A 555 -6.19 -22.26 24.55
C LEU A 555 -5.91 -20.79 24.21
N THR A 556 -4.83 -20.23 24.75
CA THR A 556 -4.41 -18.85 24.43
C THR A 556 -4.23 -18.67 22.92
N LYS A 557 -3.68 -19.69 22.25
CA LYS A 557 -3.47 -19.67 20.80
C LYS A 557 -4.75 -19.86 20.01
N THR A 558 -5.67 -20.72 20.45
CA THR A 558 -6.99 -20.86 19.82
C THR A 558 -7.84 -19.59 19.97
N TYR A 559 -7.79 -18.93 21.12
CA TYR A 559 -8.45 -17.65 21.35
C TYR A 559 -7.85 -16.53 20.49
N GLU A 560 -6.52 -16.47 20.45
CA GLU A 560 -5.78 -15.55 19.59
C GLU A 560 -6.12 -15.73 18.09
N LEU A 561 -6.20 -16.97 17.61
CA LEU A 561 -6.65 -17.31 16.26
C LEU A 561 -8.05 -16.73 16.01
N ALA A 562 -8.99 -17.05 16.88
CA ALA A 562 -10.39 -16.69 16.69
C ALA A 562 -10.64 -15.18 16.78
N LEU A 563 -9.96 -14.47 17.70
CA LEU A 563 -10.01 -13.01 17.75
C LEU A 563 -9.50 -12.39 16.45
N LYS A 564 -8.33 -12.83 15.95
CA LYS A 564 -7.74 -12.31 14.70
C LYS A 564 -8.71 -12.47 13.53
N VAL A 565 -9.37 -13.62 13.46
CA VAL A 565 -10.37 -13.94 12.43
C VAL A 565 -11.65 -13.11 12.61
N ASP A 566 -12.11 -12.87 13.85
CA ASP A 566 -13.28 -12.02 14.11
C ASP A 566 -13.04 -10.55 13.71
N TYR A 567 -11.79 -10.06 13.82
CA TYR A 567 -11.43 -8.73 13.33
C TYR A 567 -11.50 -8.56 11.80
N LEU A 568 -11.66 -9.64 11.02
CA LEU A 568 -11.95 -9.55 9.58
C LEU A 568 -13.39 -9.06 9.31
N ASN A 569 -14.34 -9.32 10.23
CA ASN A 569 -15.74 -8.94 10.06
C ASN A 569 -15.90 -7.40 9.93
N PRO A 570 -15.39 -6.56 10.86
CA PRO A 570 -15.43 -5.10 10.70
C PRO A 570 -14.74 -4.59 9.43
N LEU A 571 -13.70 -5.27 8.96
CA LEU A 571 -12.98 -4.88 7.75
C LEU A 571 -13.78 -5.20 6.48
N SER A 572 -14.45 -6.35 6.46
CA SER A 572 -15.39 -6.71 5.40
C SER A 572 -16.54 -5.72 5.32
N GLU A 573 -17.14 -5.35 6.46
CA GLU A 573 -18.20 -4.32 6.52
C GLU A 573 -17.74 -2.97 5.94
N ARG A 574 -16.47 -2.59 6.21
CA ARG A 574 -15.89 -1.36 5.65
C ARG A 574 -15.66 -1.46 4.16
N ILE A 575 -15.05 -2.57 3.69
CA ILE A 575 -14.79 -2.79 2.27
C ILE A 575 -16.07 -2.71 1.46
N GLN A 576 -17.16 -3.28 1.97
CA GLN A 576 -18.46 -3.27 1.32
C GLN A 576 -19.02 -1.86 1.04
N GLN A 577 -18.56 -0.85 1.78
CA GLN A 577 -18.99 0.54 1.67
C GLN A 577 -18.04 1.40 0.82
N ILE A 578 -16.83 0.91 0.49
CA ILE A 578 -15.81 1.71 -0.21
C ILE A 578 -16.33 2.23 -1.55
N SER A 579 -16.93 1.36 -2.37
CA SER A 579 -17.46 1.77 -3.67
C SER A 579 -18.53 2.84 -3.53
N GLU A 580 -19.38 2.77 -2.51
CA GLU A 580 -20.48 3.74 -2.33
C GLU A 580 -19.94 5.10 -1.88
N MET A 581 -19.01 5.11 -0.94
CA MET A 581 -18.39 6.36 -0.43
C MET A 581 -17.58 7.08 -1.52
N VAL A 582 -16.77 6.32 -2.28
CA VAL A 582 -15.92 6.89 -3.34
C VAL A 582 -16.74 7.44 -4.50
N PHE A 583 -17.96 6.97 -4.72
CA PHE A 583 -18.85 7.41 -5.79
C PHE A 583 -20.10 8.15 -5.29
N GLN A 584 -20.13 8.54 -4.01
CA GLN A 584 -21.30 9.15 -3.36
C GLN A 584 -21.73 10.46 -4.02
N PHE A 585 -20.77 11.28 -4.42
CA PHE A 585 -20.98 12.56 -5.09
C PHE A 585 -20.45 12.47 -6.52
N LYS A 586 -21.22 11.89 -7.44
CA LYS A 586 -20.85 11.68 -8.84
C LYS A 586 -21.79 12.36 -9.82
#